data_AF-A0A661ACA3-F1
#
_entry.id   AF-A0A661ACA3-F1
#
_cell.length_a   1.000
_cell.length_b   1.000
_cell.length_c   1.000
_cell.angle_alpha   90.00
_cell.angle_beta   90.00
_cell.angle_gamma   90.00
#
_symmetry.space_group_name_H-M   'P 1'
#
loop_
_entity.id
_entity.type
_entity.pdbx_description
1 polymer ?
#
loop_
_entity_poly.entity_id
_entity_poly.type
_entity_poly.pdbx_seq_one_letter_code
_entity_poly.pdbx_strand_id
1 'polypeptide(L)'
;MARAVGIHLVVATQRPSVNVITGLIKANFPARISFQVVSRADSRTILDEIGAEKLLGKGDMLYRSPRGDELMRLHGAFVSVEEALGIRNLFAAEWLKKLLGGRIDKVDEVVRLIIEEDMIDVISDPGIPGSEERIEAFCRFAENEVGIPAEELKQVLEEVEYYPGIEEMQHVKKERKEGEEGEEEERDPLFEEAKRIVIQYQTASISLLQRKLKIGYARAGRLIDQLEKAGIVGPYRGSKSREVLIKGE
;
A
#
# COMPACT_ATOMS: atom_id res chain seq x y z
N MET A 1 -1.54 -4.26 21.48
CA MET A 1 -2.82 -4.96 21.22
C MET A 1 -2.74 -5.92 20.03
N ALA A 2 -2.12 -5.57 18.89
CA ALA A 2 -2.02 -6.44 17.70
C ALA A 2 -1.50 -7.88 17.94
N ARG A 3 -0.48 -8.06 18.80
CA ARG A 3 0.09 -9.38 19.11
C ARG A 3 -0.94 -10.37 19.67
N ALA A 4 -1.87 -9.90 20.51
CA ALA A 4 -2.86 -10.78 21.16
C ALA A 4 -3.90 -11.30 20.16
N VAL A 5 -4.11 -10.57 19.07
CA VAL A 5 -5.07 -10.91 18.00
C VAL A 5 -4.38 -11.48 16.76
N GLY A 6 -3.10 -11.87 16.86
CA GLY A 6 -2.36 -12.52 15.77
C GLY A 6 -1.96 -11.62 14.61
N ILE A 7 -2.00 -10.29 14.79
CA ILE A 7 -1.56 -9.33 13.76
C ILE A 7 -0.07 -9.01 13.98
N HIS A 8 0.74 -9.33 12.98
CA HIS A 8 2.19 -9.13 12.98
C HIS A 8 2.60 -8.16 11.87
N LEU A 9 3.50 -7.23 12.17
CA LEU A 9 4.01 -6.26 11.21
C LEU A 9 5.49 -6.50 10.96
N VAL A 10 5.89 -6.48 9.70
CA VAL A 10 7.28 -6.43 9.25
C VAL A 10 7.48 -5.08 8.55
N VAL A 11 8.42 -4.29 9.03
CA VAL A 11 8.73 -2.97 8.47
C VAL A 11 10.17 -2.97 8.01
N ALA A 12 10.40 -2.66 6.73
CA ALA A 12 11.73 -2.59 6.13
C ALA A 12 11.99 -1.18 5.58
N THR A 13 13.24 -0.72 5.67
CA THR A 13 13.68 0.55 5.08
C THR A 13 15.14 0.48 4.68
N GLN A 14 15.49 1.15 3.58
CA GLN A 14 16.87 1.38 3.18
C GLN A 14 17.42 2.73 3.70
N ARG A 15 16.59 3.52 4.39
CA ARG A 15 16.95 4.86 4.90
C ARG A 15 16.80 4.90 6.43
N PRO A 16 17.73 4.30 7.19
CA PRO A 16 17.66 4.19 8.63
C PRO A 16 18.02 5.51 9.34
N SER A 17 17.17 6.53 9.18
CA SER A 17 17.32 7.82 9.87
C SER A 17 16.38 7.94 11.06
N VAL A 18 16.67 8.83 12.00
CA VAL A 18 15.83 9.10 13.19
C VAL A 18 14.43 9.60 12.84
N ASN A 19 14.25 10.17 11.64
CA ASN A 19 12.95 10.63 11.14
C ASN A 19 12.09 9.48 10.60
N VAL A 20 12.72 8.35 10.23
CA VAL A 20 12.06 7.14 9.74
C VAL A 20 11.88 6.15 10.88
N ILE A 21 12.98 5.83 11.58
CA ILE A 21 13.01 4.95 12.75
C ILE A 21 12.92 5.82 13.99
N THR A 22 11.73 6.38 14.21
CA THR A 22 11.45 7.27 15.33
C THR A 22 11.44 6.52 16.66
N GLY A 23 11.45 7.26 17.78
CA GLY A 23 11.30 6.66 19.11
C GLY A 23 10.01 5.83 19.27
N LEU A 24 8.92 6.24 18.62
CA LEU A 24 7.65 5.49 18.63
C LEU A 24 7.77 4.14 17.91
N ILE A 25 8.49 4.08 16.79
CA ILE A 25 8.79 2.82 16.11
C ILE A 25 9.65 1.95 17.02
N LYS A 26 10.74 2.49 17.56
CA LYS A 26 11.63 1.70 18.43
C LYS A 26 10.93 1.14 19.68
N ALA A 27 10.00 1.90 20.26
CA ALA A 27 9.24 1.47 21.43
C ALA A 27 8.26 0.32 21.14
N ASN A 28 7.74 0.20 19.91
CA ASN A 28 6.74 -0.81 19.54
C ASN A 28 7.33 -2.01 18.76
N PHE A 29 8.55 -1.88 18.23
CA PHE A 29 9.23 -2.92 17.47
C PHE A 29 10.54 -3.34 18.17
N PRO A 30 10.45 -4.23 19.18
CA PRO A 30 11.61 -4.66 19.96
C PRO A 30 12.49 -5.69 19.23
N ALA A 31 11.93 -6.50 18.32
CA ALA A 31 12.71 -7.33 17.40
C ALA A 31 13.25 -6.48 16.26
N ARG A 32 14.56 -6.49 16.04
CA ARG A 32 15.17 -5.68 14.97
C ARG A 32 16.26 -6.44 14.25
N ILE A 33 16.32 -6.28 12.93
CA ILE A 33 17.37 -6.81 12.08
C ILE A 33 18.02 -5.63 11.37
N SER A 34 19.35 -5.61 11.32
CA SER A 34 20.10 -4.71 10.46
C SER A 34 21.00 -5.53 9.55
N PHE A 35 20.86 -5.31 8.25
CA PHE A 35 21.90 -5.65 7.29
C PHE A 35 23.03 -4.61 7.36
N GLN A 36 24.03 -4.76 6.50
CA GLN A 36 25.12 -3.80 6.39
C GLN A 36 24.59 -2.38 6.15
N VAL A 37 25.08 -1.43 6.96
CA VAL A 37 24.79 0.00 6.83
C VAL A 37 26.08 0.78 6.59
N VAL A 38 25.95 2.03 6.15
CA VAL A 38 27.09 2.87 5.80
C VAL A 38 27.81 3.40 7.03
N SER A 39 27.08 3.75 8.09
CA SER A 39 27.64 4.47 9.24
C SER A 39 27.27 3.87 10.60
N ARG A 40 28.11 4.18 11.60
CA ARG A 40 27.82 3.88 13.02
C ARG A 40 26.53 4.55 13.52
N ALA A 41 26.19 5.72 12.96
CA ALA A 41 24.98 6.44 13.32
C ALA A 41 23.73 5.69 12.85
N ASP A 42 23.77 5.12 11.64
CA ASP A 42 22.69 4.28 11.10
C ASP A 42 22.53 2.99 11.91
N SER A 43 23.65 2.32 12.25
CA SER A 43 23.64 1.13 13.10
C SER A 43 22.94 1.43 14.43
N ARG A 44 23.32 2.51 15.10
CA ARG A 44 22.72 2.93 16.37
C ARG A 44 21.25 3.34 16.20
N THR A 45 20.87 3.89 15.05
CA THR A 45 19.47 4.24 14.79
C THR A 45 18.58 3.00 14.72
N ILE A 46 19.07 1.89 14.16
CA ILE A 46 18.32 0.64 14.04
C ILE A 46 18.41 -0.19 15.33
N LEU A 47 19.62 -0.45 15.83
CA LEU A 47 19.88 -1.46 16.87
C LEU A 47 20.07 -0.87 18.27
N ASP A 48 20.11 0.45 18.41
CA ASP A 48 20.57 1.20 19.60
C ASP A 48 22.06 0.96 19.93
N GLU A 49 22.77 0.20 19.09
CA GLU A 49 24.17 -0.20 19.22
C GLU A 49 24.91 -0.10 17.89
N ILE A 50 26.24 -0.05 17.95
CA ILE A 50 27.11 -0.06 16.76
C ILE A 50 27.48 -1.50 16.37
N GLY A 51 27.83 -1.72 15.11
CA GLY A 51 28.30 -3.02 14.63
C GLY A 51 27.81 -3.35 13.23
N ALA A 52 26.63 -2.87 12.84
CA ALA A 52 26.07 -3.17 11.52
C ALA A 52 26.89 -2.54 10.38
N GLU A 53 27.65 -1.48 10.64
CA GLU A 53 28.57 -0.88 9.66
C GLU A 53 29.76 -1.78 9.31
N LYS A 54 30.01 -2.82 10.12
CA LYS A 54 31.11 -3.78 9.93
C LYS A 54 30.67 -5.07 9.27
N LEU A 55 29.38 -5.23 8.97
CA LEU A 55 28.86 -6.39 8.26
C LEU A 55 29.43 -6.44 6.84
N LEU A 56 29.40 -7.63 6.25
CA LEU A 56 30.02 -7.92 4.94
C LEU A 56 29.07 -7.73 3.75
N GLY A 57 27.79 -7.41 4.02
CA GLY A 57 26.73 -7.38 3.00
C GLY A 57 26.26 -8.78 2.61
N LYS A 58 25.58 -8.91 1.47
CA LYS A 58 25.13 -10.20 0.88
C LYS A 58 24.44 -11.16 1.88
N GLY A 59 23.54 -10.62 2.70
CA GLY A 59 22.78 -11.41 3.69
C GLY A 59 23.39 -11.46 5.09
N ASP A 60 24.61 -10.96 5.30
CA ASP A 60 25.18 -10.80 6.64
C ASP A 60 24.39 -9.75 7.45
N MET A 61 23.95 -10.13 8.66
CA MET A 61 23.04 -9.31 9.45
C MET A 61 23.31 -9.41 10.95
N LEU A 62 22.87 -8.39 11.69
CA LEU A 62 22.74 -8.42 13.14
C LEU A 62 21.26 -8.45 13.51
N TYR A 63 20.92 -9.33 14.45
CA TYR A 63 19.58 -9.49 15.00
C TYR A 63 19.58 -9.14 16.49
N ARG A 64 18.65 -8.26 16.88
CA ARG A 64 18.31 -7.95 18.26
C ARG A 64 17.02 -8.67 18.64
N SER A 65 17.12 -9.53 19.64
CA SER A 65 15.96 -10.23 20.20
C SER A 65 15.09 -9.30 21.04
N PRO A 66 13.75 -9.47 21.04
CA PRO A 66 12.87 -8.76 21.98
C PRO A 66 13.12 -9.06 23.46
N ARG A 67 13.81 -10.17 23.76
CA ARG A 67 13.97 -10.71 25.13
C ARG A 67 15.41 -10.67 25.62
N GLY A 68 16.35 -10.26 24.78
CA GLY A 68 17.77 -10.27 25.09
C GLY A 68 18.40 -8.94 24.72
N ASP A 69 19.44 -8.58 25.46
CA ASP A 69 20.20 -7.35 25.21
C ASP A 69 21.37 -7.57 24.25
N GLU A 70 21.66 -8.80 23.86
CA GLU A 70 22.77 -9.12 22.97
C GLU A 70 22.37 -9.12 21.50
N LEU A 71 23.28 -8.58 20.68
CA LEU A 71 23.21 -8.67 19.22
C LEU A 71 23.76 -10.01 18.75
N MET A 72 22.94 -10.76 18.03
CA MET A 72 23.34 -12.02 17.39
C MET A 72 23.69 -11.75 15.93
N ARG A 73 24.88 -12.15 15.50
CA ARG A 73 25.25 -12.13 14.08
C ARG A 73 24.70 -13.37 13.39
N LEU A 74 24.01 -13.17 12.27
CA LEU A 74 23.38 -14.22 11.47
C LEU A 74 23.76 -14.07 10.01
N HIS A 75 23.69 -15.18 9.27
CA HIS A 75 23.83 -15.21 7.82
C HIS A 75 22.48 -15.53 7.20
N GLY A 76 21.95 -14.60 6.41
CA GLY A 76 20.69 -14.74 5.73
C GLY A 76 20.75 -15.82 4.65
N ALA A 77 19.71 -16.65 4.59
CA ALA A 77 19.52 -17.54 3.46
C ALA A 77 19.34 -16.72 2.19
N PHE A 78 20.05 -17.10 1.14
CA PHE A 78 19.86 -16.55 -0.19
C PHE A 78 18.69 -17.27 -0.87
N VAL A 79 17.78 -16.50 -1.46
CA VAL A 79 16.71 -16.99 -2.32
C VAL A 79 16.81 -16.18 -3.61
N SER A 80 16.93 -16.87 -4.75
CA SER A 80 16.99 -16.22 -6.05
C SER A 80 15.61 -15.69 -6.47
N VAL A 81 15.57 -14.83 -7.48
CA VAL A 81 14.30 -14.34 -8.03
C VAL A 81 13.51 -15.50 -8.65
N GLU A 82 14.20 -16.42 -9.33
CA GLU A 82 13.60 -17.61 -9.93
C GLU A 82 12.99 -18.54 -8.88
N GLU A 83 13.68 -18.76 -7.75
CA GLU A 83 13.14 -19.54 -6.63
C GLU A 83 11.90 -18.86 -6.02
N ALA A 84 11.95 -17.54 -5.81
CA ALA A 84 10.82 -16.78 -5.28
C ALA A 84 9.61 -16.81 -6.23
N LEU A 85 9.83 -16.65 -7.54
CA LEU A 85 8.79 -16.77 -8.56
C LEU A 85 8.26 -18.20 -8.64
N GLY A 86 9.11 -19.21 -8.50
CA GLY A 86 8.67 -20.62 -8.43
C GLY A 86 7.72 -20.86 -7.25
N ILE A 87 8.03 -20.31 -6.07
CA ILE A 87 7.16 -20.37 -4.90
C ILE A 87 5.84 -19.61 -5.16
N ARG A 88 5.90 -18.38 -5.70
CA ARG A 88 4.70 -17.61 -6.09
C ARG A 88 3.81 -18.43 -7.03
N ASN A 89 4.40 -18.99 -8.08
CA ASN A 89 3.70 -19.73 -9.13
C ASN A 89 3.05 -21.00 -8.59
N LEU A 90 3.68 -21.68 -7.63
CA LEU A 90 3.08 -22.85 -6.96
C LEU A 90 1.77 -22.48 -6.26
N PHE A 91 1.77 -21.42 -5.45
CA PHE A 91 0.57 -20.95 -4.75
C PHE A 91 -0.47 -20.39 -5.72
N ALA A 92 -0.04 -19.60 -6.70
CA ALA A 92 -0.92 -19.03 -7.71
C ALA A 92 -1.62 -20.12 -8.52
N ALA A 93 -0.93 -21.21 -8.87
CA ALA A 93 -1.52 -22.33 -9.60
C ALA A 93 -2.68 -22.96 -8.81
N GLU A 94 -2.46 -23.25 -7.53
CA GLU A 94 -3.49 -23.85 -6.69
C GLU A 94 -4.68 -22.90 -6.49
N TRP A 95 -4.40 -21.61 -6.29
CA TRP A 95 -5.44 -20.60 -6.08
C TRP A 95 -6.26 -20.34 -7.35
N LEU A 96 -5.61 -20.11 -8.49
CA LEU A 96 -6.29 -19.85 -9.76
C LEU A 96 -7.16 -21.04 -10.19
N LYS A 97 -6.74 -22.29 -9.93
CA LYS A 97 -7.58 -23.47 -10.19
C LYS A 97 -8.88 -23.44 -9.39
N LYS A 98 -8.82 -23.02 -8.12
CA LYS A 98 -10.02 -22.87 -7.28
C LYS A 98 -10.89 -21.71 -7.76
N LEU A 99 -10.26 -20.63 -8.18
CA LEU A 99 -10.92 -19.37 -8.57
C LEU A 99 -11.64 -19.47 -9.92
N LEU A 100 -11.00 -20.12 -10.89
CA LEU A 100 -11.52 -20.32 -12.26
C LEU A 100 -12.30 -21.63 -12.40
N GLY A 101 -12.19 -22.54 -11.43
CA GLY A 101 -12.88 -23.82 -11.41
C GLY A 101 -14.40 -23.67 -11.59
N GLY A 102 -14.95 -24.30 -12.62
CA GLY A 102 -16.38 -24.25 -12.94
C GLY A 102 -16.86 -22.95 -13.61
N ARG A 103 -15.95 -22.00 -13.89
CA ARG A 103 -16.23 -20.77 -14.66
C ARG A 103 -15.77 -20.85 -16.10
N ILE A 104 -14.78 -21.69 -16.37
CA ILE A 104 -14.15 -21.85 -17.68
C ILE A 104 -13.76 -23.31 -17.89
N ASP A 105 -13.79 -23.77 -19.14
CA ASP A 105 -13.28 -25.08 -19.52
C ASP A 105 -11.73 -25.09 -19.54
N LYS A 106 -11.10 -26.28 -19.45
CA LYS A 106 -9.64 -26.43 -19.54
C LYS A 106 -8.85 -25.56 -18.55
N VAL A 107 -9.35 -25.49 -17.32
CA VAL A 107 -8.80 -24.66 -16.23
C VAL A 107 -7.31 -24.91 -16.03
N ASP A 108 -6.87 -26.18 -16.05
CA ASP A 108 -5.47 -26.53 -15.83
C ASP A 108 -4.55 -25.93 -16.90
N GLU A 109 -4.97 -25.96 -18.16
CA GLU A 109 -4.23 -25.37 -19.28
C GLU A 109 -4.22 -23.85 -19.22
N VAL A 110 -5.36 -23.22 -18.90
CA VAL A 110 -5.45 -21.75 -18.73
C VAL A 110 -4.54 -21.27 -17.61
N VAL A 111 -4.57 -21.95 -16.46
CA VAL A 111 -3.72 -21.60 -15.31
C VAL A 111 -2.25 -21.72 -15.65
N ARG A 112 -1.86 -22.75 -16.41
CA ARG A 112 -0.48 -22.89 -16.91
C ARG A 112 -0.10 -21.69 -17.79
N LEU A 113 -0.94 -21.32 -18.76
CA LEU A 113 -0.67 -20.15 -19.61
C LEU A 113 -0.59 -18.84 -18.81
N ILE A 114 -1.46 -18.63 -17.82
CA ILE A 114 -1.40 -17.46 -16.93
C ILE A 114 -0.04 -17.35 -16.25
N ILE A 115 0.52 -18.48 -15.80
CA ILE A 115 1.81 -18.53 -15.12
C ILE A 115 2.97 -18.32 -16.10
N GLU A 116 2.91 -18.97 -17.26
CA GLU A 116 3.95 -18.88 -18.31
C GLU A 116 4.06 -17.46 -18.90
N GLU A 117 2.93 -16.77 -19.07
CA GLU A 117 2.84 -15.40 -19.59
C GLU A 117 2.93 -14.31 -18.50
N ASP A 118 3.26 -14.69 -17.26
CA ASP A 118 3.41 -13.80 -16.10
C ASP A 118 2.21 -12.84 -15.91
N MET A 119 1.00 -13.40 -16.00
CA MET A 119 -0.26 -12.64 -15.94
C MET A 119 -0.83 -12.51 -14.52
N ILE A 120 -0.22 -13.17 -13.53
CA ILE A 120 -0.69 -13.17 -12.13
C ILE A 120 -0.84 -11.73 -11.61
N ASP A 121 0.17 -10.89 -11.80
CA ASP A 121 0.17 -9.53 -11.26
C ASP A 121 -0.96 -8.70 -11.87
N VAL A 122 -1.21 -8.85 -13.17
CA VAL A 122 -2.27 -8.15 -13.91
C VAL A 122 -3.66 -8.59 -13.47
N ILE A 123 -3.86 -9.89 -13.25
CA ILE A 123 -5.13 -10.44 -12.76
C ILE A 123 -5.36 -10.02 -11.30
N SER A 124 -4.29 -9.94 -10.51
CA SER A 124 -4.38 -9.60 -9.08
C SER A 124 -4.60 -8.12 -8.82
N ASP A 125 -4.11 -7.25 -9.70
CA ASP A 125 -4.30 -5.80 -9.65
C ASP A 125 -4.53 -5.23 -11.06
N PRO A 126 -5.80 -5.22 -11.52
CA PRO A 126 -6.16 -4.64 -12.81
C PRO A 126 -5.91 -3.12 -12.91
N GLY A 127 -5.58 -2.44 -11.81
CA GLY A 127 -5.31 -0.99 -11.79
C GLY A 127 -3.93 -0.61 -12.32
N ILE A 128 -3.06 -1.58 -12.60
CA ILE A 128 -1.70 -1.33 -13.12
C ILE A 128 -1.79 -0.79 -14.56
N PRO A 129 -1.00 0.25 -14.93
CA PRO A 129 -0.99 0.75 -16.31
C PRO A 129 -0.69 -0.34 -17.34
N GLY A 130 -1.51 -0.43 -18.39
CA GLY A 130 -1.35 -1.42 -19.45
C GLY A 130 -1.99 -2.79 -19.14
N SER A 131 -2.75 -2.92 -18.06
CA SER A 131 -3.41 -4.16 -17.66
C SER A 131 -4.42 -4.64 -18.70
N GLU A 132 -5.28 -3.74 -19.19
CA GLU A 132 -6.33 -4.03 -20.16
C GLU A 132 -5.73 -4.60 -21.46
N GLU A 133 -4.73 -3.93 -22.04
CA GLU A 133 -4.08 -4.39 -23.26
C GLU A 133 -3.37 -5.73 -23.07
N ARG A 134 -2.79 -5.97 -21.89
CA ARG A 134 -2.17 -7.27 -21.55
C ARG A 134 -3.20 -8.38 -21.42
N ILE A 135 -4.34 -8.12 -20.77
CA ILE A 135 -5.44 -9.09 -20.65
C ILE A 135 -5.98 -9.43 -22.04
N GLU A 136 -6.20 -8.43 -22.90
CA GLU A 136 -6.68 -8.66 -24.26
C GLU A 136 -5.68 -9.42 -25.13
N ALA A 137 -4.39 -9.13 -25.01
CA ALA A 137 -3.35 -9.87 -25.70
C ALA A 137 -3.29 -11.33 -25.21
N PHE A 138 -3.36 -11.53 -23.89
CA PHE A 138 -3.39 -12.85 -23.28
C PHE A 138 -4.61 -13.68 -23.72
N CYS A 139 -5.81 -13.09 -23.73
CA CYS A 139 -7.03 -13.82 -24.10
C CYS A 139 -6.99 -14.28 -25.56
N ARG A 140 -6.51 -13.42 -26.47
CA ARG A 140 -6.28 -13.80 -27.88
C ARG A 140 -5.23 -14.88 -28.03
N PHE A 141 -4.17 -14.83 -27.23
CA PHE A 141 -3.14 -15.87 -27.21
C PHE A 141 -3.71 -17.21 -26.72
N ALA A 142 -4.41 -17.21 -25.58
CA ALA A 142 -5.04 -18.39 -25.02
C ALA A 142 -6.10 -18.99 -25.95
N GLU A 143 -6.85 -18.18 -26.71
CA GLU A 143 -7.77 -18.69 -27.73
C GLU A 143 -7.06 -19.53 -28.79
N ASN A 144 -5.88 -19.09 -29.24
CA ASN A 144 -5.09 -19.85 -30.22
C ASN A 144 -4.48 -21.13 -29.62
N GLU A 145 -4.02 -21.07 -28.37
CA GLU A 145 -3.29 -22.18 -27.74
C GLU A 145 -4.21 -23.27 -27.15
N VAL A 146 -5.33 -22.87 -26.54
CA VAL A 146 -6.23 -23.79 -25.82
C VAL A 146 -7.66 -23.79 -26.37
N GLY A 147 -7.99 -22.94 -27.34
CA GLY A 147 -9.27 -22.95 -28.04
C GLY A 147 -10.44 -22.41 -27.22
N ILE A 148 -10.17 -21.58 -26.22
CA ILE A 148 -11.20 -20.91 -25.42
C ILE A 148 -11.48 -19.54 -26.05
N PRO A 149 -12.74 -19.16 -26.32
CA PRO A 149 -13.06 -17.86 -26.90
C PRO A 149 -12.45 -16.72 -26.08
N ALA A 150 -11.75 -15.80 -26.74
CA ALA A 150 -11.07 -14.70 -26.04
C ALA A 150 -12.03 -13.84 -25.22
N GLU A 151 -13.25 -13.63 -25.72
CA GLU A 151 -14.29 -12.85 -25.02
C GLU A 151 -14.77 -13.53 -23.73
N GLU A 152 -14.94 -14.85 -23.77
CA GLU A 152 -15.35 -15.64 -22.60
C GLU A 152 -14.28 -15.57 -21.50
N LEU A 153 -13.01 -15.81 -21.87
CA LEU A 153 -11.90 -15.73 -20.93
C LEU A 153 -11.70 -14.31 -20.39
N LYS A 154 -11.84 -13.28 -21.24
CA LYS A 154 -11.75 -11.87 -20.82
C LYS A 154 -12.81 -11.56 -19.77
N GLN A 155 -14.08 -11.92 -20.04
CA GLN A 155 -15.17 -11.70 -19.09
C GLN A 155 -14.89 -12.38 -17.74
N VAL A 156 -14.45 -13.65 -17.76
CA VAL A 156 -14.14 -14.38 -16.52
C VAL A 156 -13.00 -13.70 -15.76
N LEU A 157 -11.93 -13.28 -16.42
CA LEU A 157 -10.78 -12.65 -15.76
C LEU A 157 -11.11 -11.26 -15.20
N GLU A 158 -11.99 -10.50 -15.85
CA GLU A 158 -12.44 -9.19 -15.37
C GLU A 158 -13.39 -9.28 -14.17
N GLU A 159 -14.21 -10.33 -14.10
CA GLU A 159 -15.14 -10.57 -12.98
C GLU A 159 -14.48 -11.20 -11.74
N VAL A 160 -13.27 -11.75 -11.91
CA VAL A 160 -12.58 -12.47 -10.85
C VAL A 160 -11.93 -11.52 -9.86
N GLU A 161 -12.37 -11.59 -8.60
CA GLU A 161 -11.68 -10.95 -7.48
C GLU A 161 -10.57 -11.88 -6.97
N TYR A 162 -9.33 -11.63 -7.39
CA TYR A 162 -8.18 -12.48 -7.03
C TYR A 162 -7.96 -12.57 -5.51
N TYR A 163 -8.15 -11.47 -4.80
CA TYR A 163 -8.09 -11.41 -3.34
C TYR A 163 -9.49 -11.08 -2.80
N PRO A 164 -10.39 -12.08 -2.67
CA PRO A 164 -11.72 -11.84 -2.16
C PRO A 164 -11.62 -11.27 -0.74
N GLY A 165 -12.43 -10.25 -0.46
CA GLY A 165 -12.55 -9.72 0.90
C GLY A 165 -13.00 -10.82 1.87
N ILE A 166 -12.51 -10.77 3.10
CA ILE A 166 -13.02 -11.65 4.17
C ILE A 166 -14.50 -11.34 4.44
N GLU A 167 -15.30 -12.35 4.80
CA GLU A 167 -16.76 -12.22 4.97
C GLU A 167 -17.15 -11.08 5.94
N GLU A 168 -16.32 -10.85 6.97
CA GLU A 168 -16.51 -9.79 7.95
C GLU A 168 -16.37 -8.39 7.34
N MET A 169 -15.57 -8.22 6.28
CA MET A 169 -15.47 -6.96 5.54
C MET A 169 -16.72 -6.66 4.72
N GLN A 170 -17.46 -7.69 4.27
CA GLN A 170 -18.71 -7.51 3.52
C GLN A 170 -19.85 -6.96 4.39
N HIS A 171 -19.80 -7.24 5.71
CA HIS A 171 -20.80 -6.80 6.69
C HIS A 171 -20.50 -5.43 7.28
N VAL A 172 -19.29 -4.91 7.07
CA VAL A 172 -19.07 -3.47 7.18
C VAL A 172 -19.79 -2.87 5.98
N LYS A 173 -21.11 -2.66 6.11
CA LYS A 173 -21.77 -1.64 5.32
C LYS A 173 -20.82 -0.46 5.38
N LYS A 174 -20.30 -0.04 4.22
CA LYS A 174 -20.05 1.38 4.04
C LYS A 174 -21.39 2.00 4.38
N GLU A 175 -21.58 2.38 5.63
CA GLU A 175 -22.09 3.70 5.88
C GLU A 175 -21.14 4.58 5.07
N ARG A 176 -21.49 4.79 3.79
CA ARG A 176 -21.51 6.15 3.32
C ARG A 176 -22.18 6.88 4.47
N LYS A 177 -21.51 7.83 5.08
CA LYS A 177 -22.21 8.90 5.80
C LYS A 177 -23.07 9.65 4.76
N GLU A 178 -24.05 8.98 4.18
CA GLU A 178 -25.27 9.53 3.60
C GLU A 178 -26.16 9.74 4.83
N GLY A 179 -25.85 10.79 5.59
CA GLY A 179 -26.42 10.99 6.92
C GLY A 179 -25.62 11.88 7.85
N GLU A 180 -24.94 12.91 7.32
CA GLU A 180 -24.76 14.17 8.05
C GLU A 180 -25.42 15.27 7.22
N GLU A 181 -26.69 15.07 6.87
CA GLU A 181 -27.59 16.22 6.74
C GLU A 181 -27.95 16.65 8.17
N GLY A 182 -27.34 17.75 8.62
CA GLY A 182 -27.92 18.58 9.68
C GLY A 182 -27.44 18.33 11.10
N GLU A 183 -26.13 18.32 11.33
CA GLU A 183 -25.65 19.27 12.36
C GLU A 183 -25.01 20.42 11.56
N GLU A 184 -25.47 21.65 11.80
CA GLU A 184 -24.66 22.82 11.43
C GLU A 184 -23.34 22.69 12.19
N GLU A 185 -22.35 21.98 11.63
CA GLU A 185 -20.99 22.02 12.11
C GLU A 185 -20.61 23.50 12.09
N GLU A 186 -20.58 24.11 13.28
CA GLU A 186 -20.17 25.48 13.47
C GLU A 186 -18.86 25.65 12.72
N ARG A 187 -18.89 26.50 11.68
CA ARG A 187 -17.73 26.68 10.79
C ARG A 187 -16.53 26.98 11.67
N ASP A 188 -15.40 26.33 11.39
CA ASP A 188 -14.20 26.60 12.17
C ASP A 188 -13.95 28.13 12.12
N PRO A 189 -13.65 28.80 13.24
CA PRO A 189 -13.47 30.25 13.27
C PRO A 189 -12.47 30.78 12.22
N LEU A 190 -11.55 29.94 11.75
CA LEU A 190 -10.55 30.25 10.74
C LEU A 190 -10.97 29.89 9.31
N PHE A 191 -12.21 29.46 9.07
CA PHE A 191 -12.69 29.00 7.77
C PHE A 191 -12.53 30.07 6.68
N GLU A 192 -12.96 31.30 6.94
CA GLU A 192 -12.83 32.40 5.98
C GLU A 192 -11.37 32.75 5.69
N GLU A 193 -10.51 32.64 6.70
CA GLU A 193 -9.08 32.87 6.53
C GLU A 193 -8.43 31.74 5.72
N ALA A 194 -8.79 30.49 5.99
CA ALA A 194 -8.36 29.32 5.23
C ALA A 194 -8.80 29.41 3.76
N LYS A 195 -10.04 29.82 3.49
CA LYS A 195 -10.56 30.07 2.15
C LYS A 195 -9.70 31.09 1.40
N ARG A 196 -9.41 32.25 2.02
CA ARG A 196 -8.56 33.29 1.40
C ARG A 196 -7.17 32.76 1.08
N ILE A 197 -6.55 32.03 2.00
CA ILE A 197 -5.22 31.45 1.81
C ILE A 197 -5.23 30.47 0.62
N VAL A 198 -6.19 29.55 0.58
CA VAL A 198 -6.25 28.55 -0.48
C VAL A 198 -6.49 29.18 -1.85
N ILE A 199 -7.38 30.18 -1.94
CA ILE A 199 -7.62 30.94 -3.18
C ILE A 199 -6.37 31.74 -3.57
N GLN A 200 -5.72 32.43 -2.62
CA GLN A 200 -4.52 33.23 -2.90
C GLN A 200 -3.36 32.39 -3.41
N TYR A 201 -3.12 31.22 -2.82
CA TYR A 201 -2.01 30.35 -3.17
C TYR A 201 -2.35 29.32 -4.25
N GLN A 202 -3.62 29.26 -4.69
CA GLN A 202 -4.13 28.29 -5.68
C GLN A 202 -3.73 26.84 -5.38
N THR A 203 -3.59 26.51 -4.09
CA THR A 203 -3.22 25.17 -3.64
C THR A 203 -3.87 24.88 -2.29
N ALA A 204 -4.53 23.73 -2.18
CA ALA A 204 -5.19 23.30 -0.95
C ALA A 204 -4.44 22.10 -0.36
N SER A 205 -3.62 22.33 0.66
CA SER A 205 -2.96 21.26 1.40
C SER A 205 -2.98 21.51 2.90
N ILE A 206 -3.03 20.42 3.67
CA ILE A 206 -2.98 20.46 5.14
C ILE A 206 -1.73 21.24 5.60
N SER A 207 -0.56 20.95 4.99
CA SER A 207 0.69 21.61 5.35
C SER A 207 0.68 23.13 5.10
N LEU A 208 -0.03 23.60 4.07
CA LEU A 208 -0.17 25.04 3.80
C LEU A 208 -0.94 25.73 4.93
N LEU A 209 -2.11 25.18 5.30
CA LEU A 209 -2.95 25.75 6.35
C LEU A 209 -2.28 25.67 7.72
N GLN A 210 -1.57 24.57 8.03
CA GLN A 210 -0.78 24.48 9.27
C GLN A 210 0.24 25.61 9.39
N ARG A 211 0.98 25.91 8.31
CA ARG A 211 2.00 26.97 8.32
C ARG A 211 1.40 28.37 8.40
N LYS A 212 0.31 28.63 7.66
CA LYS A 212 -0.28 29.97 7.54
C LYS A 212 -1.15 30.34 8.73
N LEU A 213 -1.95 29.39 9.23
CA LEU A 213 -2.86 29.59 10.35
C LEU A 213 -2.26 29.16 11.70
N LYS A 214 -1.05 28.59 11.71
CA LYS A 214 -0.38 28.07 12.91
C LYS A 214 -1.24 27.09 13.71
N ILE A 215 -1.92 26.18 13.01
CA ILE A 215 -2.82 25.17 13.58
C ILE A 215 -2.24 23.76 13.47
N GLY A 216 -2.74 22.85 14.31
CA GLY A 216 -2.39 21.43 14.28
C GLY A 216 -2.94 20.68 13.05
N TYR A 217 -2.36 19.52 12.75
CA TYR A 217 -2.69 18.69 11.57
C TYR A 217 -4.17 18.33 11.48
N ALA A 218 -4.77 17.85 12.58
CA ALA A 218 -6.17 17.45 12.62
C ALA A 218 -7.13 18.61 12.29
N ARG A 219 -6.86 19.81 12.83
CA ARG A 219 -7.67 21.01 12.56
C ARG A 219 -7.51 21.50 11.12
N ALA A 220 -6.29 21.46 10.59
CA ALA A 220 -6.03 21.79 9.18
C ALA A 220 -6.70 20.79 8.22
N GLY A 221 -6.76 19.50 8.57
CA GLY A 221 -7.54 18.49 7.85
C GLY A 221 -9.02 18.85 7.79
N ARG A 222 -9.65 19.10 8.95
CA ARG A 222 -11.06 19.52 9.02
C ARG A 222 -11.37 20.76 8.19
N LEU A 223 -10.49 21.76 8.21
CA LEU A 223 -10.65 22.96 7.37
C LEU A 223 -10.61 22.64 5.87
N ILE A 224 -9.73 21.74 5.43
CA ILE A 224 -9.67 21.30 4.03
C ILE A 224 -10.97 20.56 3.65
N ASP A 225 -11.50 19.71 4.53
CA ASP A 225 -12.75 18.98 4.28
C ASP A 225 -13.97 19.92 4.27
N GLN A 226 -14.01 20.94 5.15
CA GLN A 226 -15.05 21.98 5.11
C GLN A 226 -14.96 22.82 3.82
N LEU A 227 -13.75 23.13 3.32
CA LEU A 227 -13.55 23.84 2.06
C LEU A 227 -13.98 22.99 0.84
N GLU A 228 -13.84 21.67 0.90
CA GLU A 228 -14.38 20.73 -0.10
C GLU A 228 -15.91 20.69 -0.05
N LYS A 229 -16.51 20.52 1.14
CA LYS A 229 -17.98 20.57 1.34
C LYS A 229 -18.57 21.89 0.79
N ALA A 230 -17.82 23.00 0.91
CA ALA A 230 -18.21 24.31 0.41
C ALA A 230 -17.92 24.55 -1.09
N GLY A 231 -17.41 23.55 -1.82
CA GLY A 231 -17.12 23.65 -3.26
C GLY A 231 -15.94 24.55 -3.62
N ILE A 232 -15.07 24.90 -2.66
CA ILE A 232 -13.89 25.75 -2.89
C ILE A 232 -12.71 24.92 -3.38
N VAL A 233 -12.66 23.65 -2.98
CA VAL A 233 -11.56 22.71 -3.24
C VAL A 233 -12.14 21.42 -3.81
N GLY A 234 -11.44 20.83 -4.79
CA GLY A 234 -11.82 19.57 -5.43
C GLY A 234 -11.59 18.34 -4.55
N PRO A 235 -12.02 17.16 -5.03
CA PRO A 235 -11.97 15.93 -4.25
C PRO A 235 -10.54 15.48 -3.92
N TYR A 236 -10.43 14.65 -2.89
CA TYR A 236 -9.16 14.04 -2.48
C TYR A 236 -8.50 13.25 -3.64
N ARG A 237 -7.30 13.67 -4.06
CA ARG A 237 -6.47 13.00 -5.07
C ARG A 237 -5.18 12.42 -4.46
N GLY A 238 -5.31 11.61 -3.41
CA GLY A 238 -4.16 10.94 -2.77
C GLY A 238 -3.23 11.89 -2.00
N SER A 239 -1.92 11.70 -2.11
CA SER A 239 -0.90 12.44 -1.33
C SER A 239 -0.62 13.87 -1.83
N LYS A 240 -1.27 14.31 -2.91
CA LYS A 240 -1.06 15.63 -3.53
C LYS A 240 -2.04 16.67 -2.99
N SER A 241 -1.66 17.95 -3.10
CA SER A 241 -2.55 19.07 -2.83
C SER A 241 -3.81 19.00 -3.69
N ARG A 242 -4.96 19.32 -3.11
CA ARG A 242 -6.24 19.38 -3.82
C ARG A 242 -6.30 20.61 -4.71
N GLU A 243 -7.01 20.47 -5.83
CA GLU A 243 -7.22 21.53 -6.82
C GLU A 243 -8.20 22.57 -6.28
N VAL A 244 -7.92 23.86 -6.51
CA VAL A 244 -8.80 24.95 -6.06
C VAL A 244 -9.78 25.25 -7.18
N LEU A 245 -11.08 25.12 -6.90
CA LEU A 245 -12.13 25.23 -7.91
C LEU A 245 -12.57 26.68 -8.17
N ILE A 246 -12.21 27.60 -7.26
CA ILE A 246 -12.55 29.02 -7.35
C ILE A 246 -11.30 29.84 -7.67
N LYS A 247 -11.38 30.65 -8.72
CA LYS A 247 -10.35 31.65 -9.04
C LYS A 247 -10.70 32.96 -8.34
N GLY A 248 -9.70 33.61 -7.72
CA GLY A 248 -9.90 34.93 -7.12
C GLY A 248 -10.23 35.97 -8.21
N GLU A 249 -11.15 36.88 -7.90
CA GLU A 249 -11.27 38.16 -8.62
C GLU A 249 -10.06 39.06 -8.33
#